data_AF-A0A1F4U3L3-F1
#
_entry.id   AF-A0A1F4U3L3-F1
#
_cell.length_a   1.000
_cell.length_b   1.000
_cell.length_c   1.000
_cell.angle_alpha   90.00
_cell.angle_beta   90.00
_cell.angle_gamma   90.00
#
_symmetry.space_group_name_H-M   'P 1'
#
loop_
_entity.id
_entity.type
_entity.pdbx_description
1 polymer ?
#
loop_
_entity_poly.entity_id
_entity_poly.type
_entity_poly.pdbx_seq_one_letter_code
_entity_poly.pdbx_strand_id
1 'polypeptide(L)'
;MAPPIVLGTKNTTYPVSTHKNKKKGKPINCVFRKPDNVNKMLGTYPEFASNPLPAEIQKSPFYKHLLCPSSTRHFRGFPVFRDTRLYETVKNLPRVLRDQRVCILYPASGSHLAPLDLINHIFEQEDNKINSAKIILTEIKEAALKELRNLLNKLAKEGVYAGLKETQANYPNGGSETTFAFSYNGKEITLVFALNMSGDDYYKEEYLSESDVWVIHDPGVGDSKSSFKLLKSFLVSAGNNKIVNPPVIVMENINDYSAPSIMLSLIFNPPSKKEDETMYYNEDLLPGQKIKIPFPYGHRVNYGELPETGAAFYQSAIVYTPDINLFKQSPSDIKALLDKAHSSISEP
;
A
#
# COMPACT_ATOMS: atom_id res chain seq x y z
N MET A 1 -16.88 -20.01 48.98
CA MET A 1 -16.40 -18.62 48.83
C MET A 1 -14.88 -18.68 48.71
N ALA A 2 -14.35 -18.47 47.51
CA ALA A 2 -12.90 -18.44 47.25
C ALA A 2 -12.40 -16.98 47.32
N PRO A 3 -11.17 -16.73 47.77
CA PRO A 3 -10.68 -15.38 48.09
C PRO A 3 -10.26 -14.59 46.84
N PRO A 4 -10.18 -13.25 46.92
CA PRO A 4 -9.77 -12.42 45.78
C PRO A 4 -8.29 -12.63 45.45
N ILE A 5 -8.01 -12.88 44.16
CA ILE A 5 -6.67 -13.00 43.62
C ILE A 5 -6.07 -11.59 43.50
N VAL A 6 -4.96 -11.37 44.22
CA VAL A 6 -4.10 -10.19 44.14
C VAL A 6 -3.35 -10.22 42.80
N LEU A 7 -3.58 -9.23 41.94
CA LEU A 7 -2.83 -9.03 40.69
C LEU A 7 -1.46 -8.42 41.02
N GLY A 8 -0.44 -9.28 41.09
CA GLY A 8 0.96 -8.86 41.11
C GLY A 8 1.42 -8.37 39.74
N THR A 9 2.00 -7.17 39.70
CA THR A 9 2.67 -6.57 38.55
C THR A 9 3.97 -7.31 38.25
N LYS A 10 3.97 -8.23 37.27
CA LYS A 10 5.21 -8.72 36.64
C LYS A 10 5.34 -8.14 35.24
N ASN A 11 6.44 -7.40 35.03
CA ASN A 11 6.89 -6.99 33.71
C ASN A 11 7.09 -8.24 32.83
N THR A 12 6.25 -8.42 31.83
CA THR A 12 6.43 -9.44 30.79
C THR A 12 7.32 -8.89 29.68
N THR A 13 8.61 -9.23 29.72
CA THR A 13 9.48 -9.22 28.55
C THR A 13 9.09 -10.39 27.65
N TYR A 14 8.62 -10.11 26.43
CA TYR A 14 8.33 -11.16 25.45
C TYR A 14 9.66 -11.71 24.91
N PRO A 15 9.90 -13.04 24.95
CA PRO A 15 11.06 -13.61 24.30
C PRO A 15 10.83 -13.61 22.78
N VAL A 16 11.62 -12.81 22.06
CA VAL A 16 11.76 -12.93 20.61
C VAL A 16 12.46 -14.25 20.33
N SER A 17 11.78 -15.14 19.61
CA SER A 17 12.34 -16.40 19.10
C SER A 17 13.70 -16.15 18.45
N THR A 18 14.75 -16.70 19.05
CA THR A 18 16.11 -16.66 18.51
C THR A 18 16.26 -17.78 17.50
N HIS A 19 15.95 -17.50 16.23
CA HIS A 19 16.54 -18.31 15.16
C HIS A 19 18.05 -18.09 15.18
N LYS A 20 18.76 -19.12 15.64
CA LYS A 20 20.22 -19.20 15.61
C LYS A 20 20.69 -19.15 14.15
N ASN A 21 21.06 -17.97 13.67
CA ASN A 21 22.05 -17.86 12.62
C ASN A 21 23.12 -16.83 13.03
N LYS A 22 24.34 -17.33 13.17
CA LYS A 22 25.53 -16.59 13.57
C LYS A 22 25.92 -15.62 12.45
N LYS A 23 25.53 -14.34 12.57
CA LYS A 23 26.33 -13.16 12.18
C LYS A 23 25.80 -11.96 12.96
N LYS A 24 26.67 -11.34 13.74
CA LYS A 24 26.37 -10.26 14.70
C LYS A 24 25.83 -9.02 13.98
N GLY A 25 24.50 -8.90 13.86
CA GLY A 25 23.81 -7.62 13.76
C GLY A 25 23.38 -7.18 15.17
N LYS A 26 23.55 -5.90 15.53
CA LYS A 26 22.96 -5.37 16.77
C LYS A 26 21.43 -5.59 16.73
N PRO A 27 20.79 -6.06 17.80
CA PRO A 27 19.34 -6.19 17.84
C PRO A 27 18.71 -4.82 17.59
N ILE A 28 17.76 -4.76 16.67
CA ILE A 28 16.97 -3.56 16.41
C ILE A 28 16.10 -3.36 17.66
N ASN A 29 16.42 -2.36 18.49
CA ASN A 29 15.57 -1.98 19.62
C ASN A 29 14.31 -1.30 19.08
N CYS A 30 13.29 -2.10 18.76
CA CYS A 30 11.92 -1.63 18.57
C CYS A 30 11.38 -1.24 19.95
N VAL A 31 11.40 0.06 20.27
CA VAL A 31 10.80 0.57 21.50
C VAL A 31 9.29 0.62 21.29
N PHE A 32 8.59 -0.42 21.72
CA PHE A 32 7.15 -0.35 21.93
C PHE A 32 6.92 0.60 23.11
N ARG A 33 6.40 1.82 22.85
CA ARG A 33 5.97 2.68 23.94
C ARG A 33 4.90 1.93 24.74
N LYS A 34 5.04 1.86 26.06
CA LYS A 34 3.94 1.43 26.93
C LYS A 34 2.75 2.35 26.64
N PRO A 35 1.55 1.83 26.32
CA PRO A 35 0.42 2.69 26.02
C PRO A 35 -0.16 3.21 27.33
N ASP A 36 0.03 4.49 27.62
CA ASP A 36 -0.67 5.13 28.73
C ASP A 36 -2.11 5.46 28.29
N ASN A 37 -3.06 5.06 29.13
CA ASN A 37 -4.50 5.38 29.17
C ASN A 37 -5.42 5.10 27.96
N VAL A 38 -4.93 4.96 26.73
CA VAL A 38 -5.80 4.71 25.54
C VAL A 38 -6.36 3.28 25.52
N ASN A 39 -5.69 2.32 26.15
CA ASN A 39 -6.15 0.92 26.24
C ASN A 39 -7.46 0.74 27.04
N LYS A 40 -7.84 1.71 27.88
CA LYS A 40 -9.08 1.63 28.67
C LYS A 40 -10.33 1.95 27.84
N MET A 41 -10.19 2.70 26.74
CA MET A 41 -11.31 3.06 25.86
C MET A 41 -11.52 2.09 24.68
N LEU A 42 -10.50 1.33 24.28
CA LEU A 42 -10.57 0.51 23.06
C LEU A 42 -10.66 -1.00 23.30
N GLY A 43 -10.63 -1.45 24.55
CA GLY A 43 -10.54 -2.87 24.85
C GLY A 43 -9.19 -3.42 24.38
N THR A 44 -8.45 -4.02 25.30
CA THR A 44 -7.37 -4.92 24.90
C THR A 44 -7.96 -6.00 24.01
N TYR A 45 -7.65 -6.02 22.71
CA TYR A 45 -7.90 -7.18 21.84
C TYR A 45 -6.66 -8.08 21.86
N PRO A 46 -6.62 -9.13 22.71
CA PRO A 46 -5.55 -10.14 22.75
C PRO A 46 -5.50 -11.05 21.51
N GLU A 47 -6.34 -10.80 20.50
CA GLU A 47 -6.56 -11.70 19.35
C GLU A 47 -5.40 -11.71 18.33
N PHE A 48 -4.53 -10.70 18.32
CA PHE A 48 -3.34 -10.70 17.45
C PHE A 48 -2.09 -11.31 18.08
N ALA A 49 -2.06 -11.46 19.40
CA ALA A 49 -1.08 -12.34 20.04
C ALA A 49 -1.40 -13.83 19.79
N SER A 50 -2.62 -14.12 19.31
CA SER A 50 -3.12 -15.48 19.09
C SER A 50 -3.23 -15.90 17.62
N ASN A 51 -3.22 -14.98 16.64
CA ASN A 51 -3.21 -15.30 15.20
C ASN A 51 -2.05 -14.61 14.46
N PRO A 52 -0.89 -15.29 14.28
CA PRO A 52 0.22 -14.72 13.52
C PRO A 52 -0.16 -14.52 12.04
N LEU A 53 0.43 -13.51 11.39
CA LEU A 53 0.30 -13.34 9.93
C LEU A 53 0.72 -14.62 9.21
N PRO A 54 0.14 -14.95 8.03
CA PRO A 54 0.54 -16.11 7.24
C PRO A 54 2.07 -16.27 7.13
N ALA A 55 2.58 -17.51 7.20
CA ALA A 55 4.03 -17.76 7.25
C ALA A 55 4.79 -17.11 6.08
N GLU A 56 4.19 -17.03 4.90
CA GLU A 56 4.77 -16.39 3.72
C GLU A 56 5.01 -14.89 3.90
N ILE A 57 4.12 -14.23 4.63
CA ILE A 57 4.20 -12.82 4.97
C ILE A 57 5.33 -12.56 5.98
N GLN A 58 5.59 -13.54 6.87
CA GLN A 58 6.66 -13.46 7.86
C GLN A 58 8.07 -13.59 7.25
N LYS A 59 8.19 -14.17 6.05
CA LYS A 59 9.49 -14.34 5.36
C LYS A 59 10.02 -13.05 4.75
N SER A 60 9.16 -12.06 4.54
CA SER A 60 9.55 -10.80 3.92
C SER A 60 10.65 -10.07 4.72
N PRO A 61 11.61 -9.42 4.04
CA PRO A 61 12.57 -8.54 4.70
C PRO A 61 11.91 -7.36 5.45
N PHE A 62 10.65 -7.02 5.12
CA PHE A 62 9.91 -5.95 5.76
C PHE A 62 9.10 -6.38 6.98
N TYR A 63 8.95 -7.69 7.24
CA TYR A 63 8.09 -8.18 8.33
C TYR A 63 8.43 -7.54 9.68
N LYS A 64 9.72 -7.44 10.02
CA LYS A 64 10.20 -6.79 11.25
C LYS A 64 9.86 -5.29 11.33
N HIS A 65 9.69 -4.61 10.20
CA HIS A 65 9.39 -3.18 10.13
C HIS A 65 7.90 -2.87 10.31
N LEU A 66 7.01 -3.82 9.99
CA LEU A 66 5.56 -3.74 10.26
C LEU A 66 5.23 -3.80 11.75
N LEU A 67 6.09 -4.50 12.49
CA LEU A 67 5.98 -4.62 13.94
C LEU A 67 6.54 -3.37 14.65
N CYS A 68 7.17 -2.45 13.91
CA CYS A 68 7.81 -1.27 14.47
C CYS A 68 6.94 -0.01 14.26
N PRO A 69 6.44 0.60 15.35
CA PRO A 69 5.53 1.75 15.26
C PRO A 69 5.98 2.89 14.37
N SER A 70 7.27 3.23 14.44
CA SER A 70 7.83 4.34 13.68
C SER A 70 7.97 4.07 12.18
N SER A 71 7.79 2.83 11.73
CA SER A 71 7.88 2.46 10.32
C SER A 71 6.62 1.84 9.71
N THR A 72 5.66 1.39 10.51
CA THR A 72 4.44 0.72 10.03
C THR A 72 3.71 1.49 8.93
N ARG A 73 3.58 2.82 9.08
CA ARG A 73 2.92 3.68 8.09
C ARG A 73 3.51 3.58 6.68
N HIS A 74 4.81 3.33 6.58
CA HIS A 74 5.51 3.24 5.30
C HIS A 74 5.35 1.88 4.63
N PHE A 75 4.88 0.87 5.36
CA PHE A 75 4.62 -0.47 4.84
C PHE A 75 3.11 -0.76 4.86
N ARG A 76 2.29 0.29 4.70
CA ARG A 76 0.84 0.18 4.56
C ARG A 76 0.47 -0.74 3.39
N GLY A 77 -0.55 -1.59 3.58
CA GLY A 77 -1.00 -2.52 2.54
C GLY A 77 -0.03 -3.66 2.25
N PHE A 78 1.06 -3.78 3.00
CA PHE A 78 2.09 -4.81 2.81
C PHE A 78 1.55 -6.24 2.64
N PRO A 79 0.57 -6.74 3.42
CA PRO A 79 0.04 -8.08 3.20
C PRO A 79 -0.55 -8.28 1.80
N VAL A 80 -1.09 -7.21 1.18
CA VAL A 80 -1.59 -7.22 -0.20
C VAL A 80 -0.45 -7.44 -1.18
N PHE A 81 0.63 -6.67 -1.04
CA PHE A 81 1.78 -6.73 -1.94
C PHE A 81 2.57 -8.04 -1.80
N ARG A 82 2.48 -8.72 -0.66
CA ARG A 82 3.07 -10.05 -0.45
C ARG A 82 2.15 -11.22 -0.85
N ASP A 83 0.87 -10.96 -1.15
CA ASP A 83 -0.09 -12.01 -1.46
C ASP A 83 0.27 -12.75 -2.76
N THR A 84 0.22 -14.08 -2.70
CA THR A 84 0.60 -14.95 -3.82
C THR A 84 -0.29 -14.75 -5.05
N ARG A 85 -1.56 -14.35 -4.87
CA ARG A 85 -2.48 -14.13 -6.01
C ARG A 85 -2.11 -12.89 -6.79
N LEU A 86 -1.72 -11.80 -6.11
CA LEU A 86 -1.22 -10.61 -6.78
C LEU A 86 0.10 -10.91 -7.51
N TYR A 87 1.02 -11.59 -6.83
CA TYR A 87 2.27 -12.06 -7.42
C TYR A 87 2.03 -12.89 -8.71
N GLU A 88 1.20 -13.92 -8.65
CA GLU A 88 0.90 -14.79 -9.81
C GLU A 88 0.23 -14.03 -10.95
N THR A 89 -0.63 -13.05 -10.63
CA THR A 89 -1.26 -12.22 -11.66
C THR A 89 -0.21 -11.37 -12.37
N VAL A 90 0.67 -10.69 -11.62
CA VAL A 90 1.65 -9.74 -12.17
C VAL A 90 2.77 -10.45 -12.92
N LYS A 91 3.30 -11.55 -12.39
CA LYS A 91 4.44 -12.26 -13.01
C LYS A 91 4.10 -12.83 -14.39
N ASN A 92 2.82 -13.16 -14.61
CA ASN A 92 2.33 -13.80 -15.83
C ASN A 92 1.78 -12.79 -16.85
N LEU A 93 1.87 -11.48 -16.60
CA LEU A 93 1.46 -10.47 -17.57
C LEU A 93 2.30 -10.59 -18.86
N PRO A 94 1.70 -10.57 -20.06
CA PRO A 94 2.43 -10.75 -21.31
C PRO A 94 3.60 -9.78 -21.48
N ARG A 95 3.40 -8.52 -21.08
CA ARG A 95 4.44 -7.49 -21.16
C ARG A 95 5.59 -7.74 -20.18
N VAL A 96 5.28 -8.15 -18.95
CA VAL A 96 6.27 -8.52 -17.92
C VAL A 96 7.10 -9.71 -18.38
N LEU A 97 6.46 -10.75 -18.96
CA LEU A 97 7.17 -11.92 -19.48
C LEU A 97 8.08 -11.57 -20.67
N ARG A 98 7.61 -10.69 -21.57
CA ARG A 98 8.37 -10.24 -22.74
C ARG A 98 9.58 -9.39 -22.36
N ASP A 99 9.36 -8.41 -21.48
CA ASP A 99 10.36 -7.40 -21.14
C ASP A 99 11.23 -7.83 -19.94
N GLN A 100 10.87 -8.93 -19.27
CA GLN A 100 11.49 -9.43 -18.04
C GLN A 100 11.60 -8.36 -16.94
N ARG A 101 10.66 -7.41 -16.96
CA ARG A 101 10.64 -6.23 -16.11
C ARG A 101 9.22 -5.97 -15.61
N VAL A 102 9.09 -5.63 -14.34
CA VAL A 102 7.81 -5.16 -13.76
C VAL A 102 7.88 -3.65 -13.54
N CYS A 103 6.87 -2.92 -13.99
CA CYS A 103 6.72 -1.50 -13.69
C CYS A 103 5.45 -1.23 -12.88
N ILE A 104 5.59 -0.49 -11.78
CA ILE A 104 4.50 -0.14 -10.87
C ILE A 104 4.38 1.39 -10.81
N LEU A 105 3.15 1.91 -10.91
CA LEU A 105 2.82 3.30 -10.62
C LEU A 105 1.98 3.37 -9.35
N TYR A 106 2.37 4.24 -8.43
CA TYR A 106 1.64 4.53 -7.20
C TYR A 106 1.55 6.06 -7.00
N PRO A 107 0.44 6.67 -7.43
CA PRO A 107 0.25 8.11 -7.24
C PRO A 107 -0.16 8.43 -5.81
N ALA A 108 0.16 9.66 -5.38
CA ALA A 108 -0.09 10.13 -4.02
C ALA A 108 0.44 9.16 -2.96
N SER A 109 1.56 8.51 -3.26
CA SER A 109 2.09 7.40 -2.47
C SER A 109 2.64 7.81 -1.11
N GLY A 110 2.81 9.12 -0.86
CA GLY A 110 3.57 9.60 0.28
C GLY A 110 4.95 8.95 0.32
N SER A 111 5.27 8.28 1.43
CA SER A 111 6.54 7.58 1.65
C SER A 111 6.37 6.05 1.70
N HIS A 112 5.30 5.52 1.10
CA HIS A 112 4.99 4.09 1.11
C HIS A 112 6.00 3.28 0.29
N LEU A 113 6.44 2.15 0.85
CA LEU A 113 7.37 1.19 0.29
C LEU A 113 6.78 -0.21 0.11
N ALA A 114 5.51 -0.41 0.45
CA ALA A 114 4.86 -1.71 0.32
C ALA A 114 4.94 -2.34 -1.09
N PRO A 115 4.87 -1.58 -2.20
CA PRO A 115 5.07 -2.17 -3.53
C PRO A 115 6.45 -2.81 -3.76
N LEU A 116 7.49 -2.41 -3.02
CA LEU A 116 8.79 -3.11 -3.09
C LEU A 116 8.69 -4.56 -2.63
N ASP A 117 7.72 -4.89 -1.79
CA ASP A 117 7.59 -6.26 -1.29
C ASP A 117 7.04 -7.21 -2.35
N LEU A 118 6.15 -6.72 -3.24
CA LEU A 118 5.74 -7.47 -4.42
C LEU A 118 6.95 -7.78 -5.31
N ILE A 119 7.82 -6.79 -5.53
CA ILE A 119 9.04 -6.96 -6.33
C ILE A 119 10.01 -7.95 -5.67
N ASN A 120 10.25 -7.82 -4.36
CA ASN A 120 11.10 -8.74 -3.61
C ASN A 120 10.54 -10.17 -3.68
N HIS A 121 9.23 -10.32 -3.48
CA HIS A 121 8.57 -11.62 -3.55
C HIS A 121 8.70 -12.26 -4.93
N ILE A 122 8.52 -11.48 -6.01
CA ILE A 122 8.78 -11.93 -7.39
C ILE A 122 10.24 -12.37 -7.55
N PHE A 123 11.20 -11.59 -7.05
CA PHE A 123 12.63 -11.86 -7.22
C PHE A 123 13.14 -13.08 -6.47
N GLU A 124 12.50 -13.46 -5.36
CA GLU A 124 12.81 -14.64 -4.53
C GLU A 124 12.44 -15.98 -5.18
N GLN A 125 11.58 -15.99 -6.22
CA GLN A 125 11.08 -17.23 -6.80
C GLN A 125 12.11 -17.88 -7.73
N GLU A 126 12.28 -19.19 -7.58
CA GLU A 126 13.30 -19.96 -8.31
C GLU A 126 13.02 -20.05 -9.82
N ASP A 127 11.75 -20.03 -10.23
CA ASP A 127 11.31 -20.11 -11.63
C ASP A 127 11.26 -18.74 -12.34
N ASN A 128 11.59 -17.66 -11.63
CA ASN A 128 11.33 -16.31 -12.12
C ASN A 128 12.38 -15.81 -13.13
N LYS A 129 11.87 -15.44 -14.33
CA LYS A 129 12.65 -14.85 -15.43
C LYS A 129 12.77 -13.31 -15.36
N ILE A 130 12.05 -12.66 -14.45
CA ILE A 130 12.06 -11.21 -14.28
C ILE A 130 13.37 -10.82 -13.58
N ASN A 131 14.11 -9.90 -14.22
CA ASN A 131 15.47 -9.50 -13.82
C ASN A 131 15.54 -8.06 -13.28
N SER A 132 14.49 -7.27 -13.51
CA SER A 132 14.47 -5.85 -13.15
C SER A 132 13.08 -5.35 -12.79
N ALA A 133 13.02 -4.25 -12.05
CA ALA A 133 11.78 -3.58 -11.71
C ALA A 133 11.93 -2.05 -11.73
N LYS A 134 10.85 -1.36 -12.07
CA LYS A 134 10.71 0.09 -11.95
C LYS A 134 9.49 0.42 -11.08
N ILE A 135 9.66 1.18 -10.01
CA ILE A 135 8.55 1.68 -9.19
C ILE A 135 8.53 3.20 -9.32
N ILE A 136 7.38 3.75 -9.67
CA ILE A 136 7.14 5.18 -9.82
C ILE A 136 6.21 5.59 -8.70
N LEU A 137 6.77 6.31 -7.74
CA LEU A 137 6.07 6.93 -6.63
C LEU A 137 5.85 8.39 -6.98
N THR A 138 4.62 8.88 -6.92
CA THR A 138 4.36 10.30 -7.18
C THR A 138 3.77 10.99 -5.96
N GLU A 139 4.10 12.28 -5.81
CA GLU A 139 3.72 13.07 -4.65
C GLU A 139 3.80 14.57 -4.93
N ILE A 140 3.13 15.38 -4.11
CA ILE A 140 3.22 16.85 -4.13
C ILE A 140 3.95 17.40 -2.89
N LYS A 141 4.07 16.61 -1.82
CA LYS A 141 4.74 16.97 -0.57
C LYS A 141 6.20 16.52 -0.54
N GLU A 142 7.14 17.46 -0.51
CA GLU A 142 8.58 17.18 -0.43
C GLU A 142 9.00 16.39 0.82
N ALA A 143 8.28 16.54 1.94
CA ALA A 143 8.57 15.81 3.18
C ALA A 143 8.59 14.28 2.99
N ALA A 144 7.76 13.76 2.08
CA ALA A 144 7.69 12.34 1.77
C ALA A 144 9.01 11.81 1.14
N LEU A 145 9.67 12.60 0.28
CA LEU A 145 10.97 12.24 -0.29
C LEU A 145 12.03 12.07 0.80
N LYS A 146 12.04 12.95 1.80
CA LYS A 146 13.00 12.86 2.92
C LYS A 146 12.77 11.58 3.73
N GLU A 147 11.52 11.22 4.00
CA GLU A 147 11.18 9.99 4.70
C GLU A 147 11.56 8.75 3.90
N LEU A 148 11.22 8.72 2.61
CA LEU A 148 11.59 7.66 1.67
C LEU A 148 13.10 7.44 1.64
N ARG A 149 13.89 8.51 1.47
CA ARG A 149 15.36 8.46 1.46
C ARG A 149 15.89 7.84 2.75
N ASN A 150 15.35 8.22 3.90
CA ASN A 150 15.77 7.66 5.19
C ASN A 150 15.47 6.15 5.30
N LEU A 151 14.31 5.72 4.81
CA LEU A 151 13.91 4.31 4.83
C LEU A 151 14.77 3.45 3.91
N LEU A 152 15.00 3.89 2.67
CA LEU A 152 15.86 3.17 1.72
C LEU A 152 17.30 3.05 2.25
N ASN A 153 17.85 4.12 2.82
CA ASN A 153 19.16 4.08 3.47
C ASN A 153 19.20 3.12 4.66
N LYS A 154 18.13 3.04 5.45
CA LYS A 154 18.02 2.09 6.56
C LYS A 154 18.02 0.65 6.04
N LEU A 155 17.21 0.35 5.04
CA LEU A 155 17.12 -0.98 4.43
C LEU A 155 18.46 -1.40 3.79
N ALA A 156 19.15 -0.47 3.13
CA ALA A 156 20.49 -0.71 2.60
C ALA A 156 21.53 -1.01 3.70
N LYS A 157 21.53 -0.23 4.80
CA LYS A 157 22.43 -0.46 5.96
C LYS A 157 22.17 -1.80 6.64
N GLU A 158 20.94 -2.27 6.63
CA GLU A 158 20.53 -3.57 7.16
C GLU A 158 20.85 -4.74 6.21
N GLY A 159 21.37 -4.45 5.01
CA GLY A 159 21.75 -5.45 4.02
C GLY A 159 20.57 -6.01 3.22
N VAL A 160 19.38 -5.38 3.30
CA VAL A 160 18.22 -5.77 2.48
C VAL A 160 18.48 -5.41 1.01
N TYR A 161 19.02 -4.22 0.75
CA TYR A 161 19.35 -3.75 -0.59
C TYR A 161 20.84 -3.45 -0.73
N ALA A 162 21.37 -3.70 -1.93
CA ALA A 162 22.76 -3.44 -2.26
C ALA A 162 22.88 -2.36 -3.34
N GLY A 163 23.97 -1.57 -3.28
CA GLY A 163 24.35 -0.64 -4.33
C GLY A 163 23.44 0.59 -4.49
N LEU A 164 22.77 1.03 -3.41
CA LEU A 164 21.89 2.20 -3.44
C LEU A 164 22.63 3.45 -3.96
N LYS A 165 22.15 3.98 -5.08
CA LYS A 165 22.59 5.22 -5.72
C LYS A 165 21.40 6.14 -5.93
N GLU A 166 21.63 7.44 -5.78
CA GLU A 166 20.60 8.47 -5.95
C GLU A 166 21.02 9.44 -7.04
N THR A 167 20.09 9.78 -7.93
CA THR A 167 20.26 10.82 -8.96
C THR A 167 19.00 11.67 -9.01
N GLN A 168 19.14 12.97 -9.26
CA GLN A 168 18.01 13.90 -9.35
C GLN A 168 17.99 14.60 -10.70
N ALA A 169 16.79 14.75 -11.25
CA ALA A 169 16.50 15.56 -12.43
C ALA A 169 15.45 16.62 -12.05
N ASN A 170 15.70 17.86 -12.43
CA ASN A 170 14.76 18.97 -12.25
C ASN A 170 14.21 19.36 -13.62
N TYR A 171 12.91 19.64 -13.69
CA TYR A 171 12.21 19.92 -14.94
C TYR A 171 11.89 21.41 -15.06
N PRO A 172 11.92 21.99 -16.29
CA PRO A 172 11.72 23.42 -16.51
C PRO A 172 10.40 23.99 -15.95
N ASN A 173 9.38 23.14 -15.80
CA ASN A 173 8.03 23.55 -15.42
C ASN A 173 7.73 23.40 -13.90
N GLY A 174 8.75 23.22 -13.05
CA GLY A 174 8.56 23.25 -11.59
C GLY A 174 8.32 21.90 -10.89
N GLY A 175 8.72 20.79 -11.52
CA GLY A 175 8.72 19.45 -10.94
C GLY A 175 10.12 18.82 -10.89
N SER A 176 10.29 17.75 -10.11
CA SER A 176 11.53 16.98 -10.06
C SER A 176 11.31 15.48 -9.97
N GLU A 177 12.29 14.72 -10.45
CA GLU A 177 12.37 13.27 -10.25
C GLU A 177 13.64 12.94 -9.49
N THR A 178 13.51 12.24 -8.37
CA THR A 178 14.63 11.62 -7.68
C THR A 178 14.60 10.13 -7.94
N THR A 179 15.63 9.59 -8.58
CA THR A 179 15.77 8.18 -8.90
C THR A 179 16.72 7.50 -7.92
N PHE A 180 16.26 6.42 -7.31
CA PHE A 180 17.04 5.52 -6.48
C PHE A 180 17.26 4.21 -7.23
N ALA A 181 18.51 3.92 -7.58
CA ALA A 181 18.90 2.65 -8.20
C ALA A 181 19.56 1.76 -7.15
N PHE A 182 19.08 0.53 -7.01
CA PHE A 182 19.61 -0.47 -6.07
C PHE A 182 19.30 -1.88 -6.56
N SER A 183 19.75 -2.89 -5.81
CA SER A 183 19.51 -4.29 -6.14
C SER A 183 19.00 -5.09 -4.95
N TYR A 184 18.23 -6.13 -5.25
CA TYR A 184 17.76 -7.13 -4.31
C TYR A 184 18.04 -8.51 -4.91
N ASN A 185 18.76 -9.38 -4.19
CA ASN A 185 19.22 -10.69 -4.69
C ASN A 185 19.90 -10.64 -6.08
N GLY A 186 20.67 -9.58 -6.33
CA GLY A 186 21.39 -9.38 -7.60
C GLY A 186 20.51 -8.89 -8.78
N LYS A 187 19.20 -8.71 -8.58
CA LYS A 187 18.27 -8.16 -9.56
C LYS A 187 18.06 -6.66 -9.33
N GLU A 188 17.89 -5.91 -10.41
CA GLU A 188 17.90 -4.44 -10.38
C GLU A 188 16.54 -3.85 -10.03
N ILE A 189 16.53 -2.81 -9.20
CA ILE A 189 15.34 -2.04 -8.85
C ILE A 189 15.65 -0.55 -9.08
N THR A 190 14.80 0.09 -9.88
CA THR A 190 14.77 1.54 -10.03
C THR A 190 13.52 2.09 -9.36
N LEU A 191 13.68 2.90 -8.33
CA LEU A 191 12.56 3.62 -7.70
C LEU A 191 12.65 5.10 -8.08
N VAL A 192 11.67 5.59 -8.82
CA VAL A 192 11.53 7.00 -9.19
C VAL A 192 10.54 7.65 -8.24
N PHE A 193 10.96 8.74 -7.59
CA PHE A 193 10.08 9.62 -6.84
C PHE A 193 9.84 10.89 -7.64
N ALA A 194 8.64 11.02 -8.21
CA ALA A 194 8.20 12.12 -9.05
C ALA A 194 7.44 13.16 -8.21
N LEU A 195 8.11 14.27 -7.90
CA LEU A 195 7.57 15.37 -7.09
C LEU A 195 7.00 16.47 -8.00
N ASN A 196 5.72 16.80 -7.80
CA ASN A 196 5.03 17.90 -8.50
C ASN A 196 5.17 17.83 -10.03
N MET A 197 5.12 16.62 -10.59
CA MET A 197 5.36 16.38 -12.01
C MET A 197 4.15 16.63 -12.91
N SER A 198 2.94 16.66 -12.34
CA SER A 198 1.67 16.93 -13.03
C SER A 198 0.62 17.63 -12.16
N GLY A 199 1.06 18.32 -11.09
CA GLY A 199 0.17 19.03 -10.18
C GLY A 199 -0.86 18.10 -9.52
N ASP A 200 -2.14 18.49 -9.57
CA ASP A 200 -3.27 17.82 -8.91
C ASP A 200 -3.60 16.43 -9.49
N ASP A 201 -3.07 16.11 -10.67
CA ASP A 201 -3.28 14.79 -11.30
C ASP A 201 -2.25 13.75 -10.81
N TYR A 202 -1.24 14.17 -10.04
CA TYR A 202 -0.19 13.34 -9.44
C TYR A 202 0.73 12.58 -10.41
N TYR A 203 0.31 12.18 -11.61
CA TYR A 203 1.15 11.45 -12.58
C TYR A 203 1.14 12.06 -13.99
N LYS A 204 2.14 11.71 -14.82
CA LYS A 204 2.15 11.99 -16.28
C LYS A 204 1.64 10.81 -17.09
N GLU A 205 1.13 11.06 -18.30
CA GLU A 205 0.61 10.01 -19.18
C GLU A 205 1.66 8.93 -19.52
N GLU A 206 2.94 9.30 -19.63
CA GLU A 206 4.01 8.34 -19.93
C GLU A 206 4.12 7.28 -18.84
N TYR A 207 3.97 7.67 -17.56
CA TYR A 207 4.02 6.74 -16.43
C TYR A 207 2.88 5.71 -16.51
N LEU A 208 1.70 6.12 -16.97
CA LEU A 208 0.58 5.18 -17.17
C LEU A 208 0.92 4.14 -18.23
N SER A 209 1.39 4.61 -19.39
CA SER A 209 1.67 3.76 -20.54
C SER A 209 2.76 2.73 -20.26
N GLU A 210 3.73 3.08 -19.40
CA GLU A 210 4.85 2.21 -19.06
C GLU A 210 4.61 1.31 -17.85
N SER A 211 3.46 1.38 -17.18
CA SER A 211 3.21 0.62 -15.94
C SER A 211 2.39 -0.64 -16.16
N ASP A 212 2.79 -1.74 -15.51
CA ASP A 212 2.09 -3.03 -15.50
C ASP A 212 1.11 -3.14 -14.32
N VAL A 213 1.39 -2.39 -13.24
CA VAL A 213 0.56 -2.33 -12.03
C VAL A 213 0.26 -0.88 -11.69
N TRP A 214 -1.02 -0.59 -11.44
CA TRP A 214 -1.48 0.70 -10.92
C TRP A 214 -2.00 0.52 -9.50
N VAL A 215 -1.48 1.30 -8.56
CA VAL A 215 -1.93 1.27 -7.17
C VAL A 215 -2.77 2.51 -6.91
N ILE A 216 -3.98 2.28 -6.40
CA ILE A 216 -4.94 3.31 -6.04
C ILE A 216 -5.21 3.19 -4.54
N HIS A 217 -4.89 4.27 -3.85
CA HIS A 217 -5.01 4.38 -2.41
C HIS A 217 -6.42 4.80 -2.02
N ASP A 218 -7.09 4.03 -1.15
CA ASP A 218 -8.34 4.40 -0.49
C ASP A 218 -9.49 4.94 -1.40
N PRO A 219 -9.82 4.33 -2.57
CA PRO A 219 -10.82 4.87 -3.48
C PRO A 219 -12.26 4.87 -2.94
N GLY A 220 -12.50 4.28 -1.77
CA GLY A 220 -13.80 4.27 -1.10
C GLY A 220 -13.77 4.71 0.37
N VAL A 221 -12.66 5.26 0.88
CA VAL A 221 -12.56 5.75 2.29
C VAL A 221 -11.66 7.00 2.34
N GLY A 222 -11.86 7.91 3.31
CA GLY A 222 -11.04 9.13 3.42
C GLY A 222 -11.36 10.14 2.31
N ASP A 223 -10.34 10.66 1.61
CA ASP A 223 -10.53 11.51 0.42
C ASP A 223 -10.93 10.69 -0.82
N SER A 224 -12.05 9.98 -0.66
CA SER A 224 -12.65 9.08 -1.65
C SER A 224 -12.90 9.78 -2.99
N LYS A 225 -13.26 11.07 -2.97
CA LYS A 225 -13.44 11.88 -4.19
C LYS A 225 -12.16 11.96 -5.00
N SER A 226 -11.01 12.24 -4.37
CA SER A 226 -9.72 12.32 -5.07
C SER A 226 -9.23 10.96 -5.56
N SER A 227 -9.38 9.91 -4.76
CA SER A 227 -8.94 8.56 -5.13
C SER A 227 -9.83 7.90 -6.19
N PHE A 228 -11.15 8.16 -6.15
CA PHE A 228 -12.05 7.74 -7.22
C PHE A 228 -11.83 8.56 -8.50
N LYS A 229 -11.58 9.87 -8.39
CA LYS A 229 -11.14 10.70 -9.52
C LYS A 229 -9.87 10.10 -10.16
N LEU A 230 -8.93 9.61 -9.36
CA LEU A 230 -7.71 8.96 -9.84
C LEU A 230 -8.01 7.66 -10.63
N LEU A 231 -8.84 6.76 -10.08
CA LEU A 231 -9.29 5.55 -10.80
C LEU A 231 -9.96 5.89 -12.13
N LYS A 232 -10.79 6.93 -12.12
CA LYS A 232 -11.49 7.40 -13.31
C LYS A 232 -10.54 7.96 -14.34
N SER A 233 -9.62 8.83 -13.94
CA SER A 233 -8.59 9.37 -14.83
C SER A 233 -7.74 8.26 -15.43
N PHE A 234 -7.33 7.26 -14.62
CA PHE A 234 -6.59 6.09 -15.08
C PHE A 234 -7.31 5.32 -16.19
N LEU A 235 -8.55 4.90 -15.95
CA LEU A 235 -9.29 4.08 -16.90
C LEU A 235 -9.71 4.86 -18.16
N VAL A 236 -10.00 6.16 -18.03
CA VAL A 236 -10.29 7.03 -19.18
C VAL A 236 -9.03 7.26 -20.03
N SER A 237 -7.89 7.57 -19.41
CA SER A 237 -6.60 7.69 -20.10
C SER A 237 -6.18 6.39 -20.77
N ALA A 238 -6.50 5.24 -20.17
CA ALA A 238 -6.25 3.93 -20.79
C ALA A 238 -7.07 3.74 -22.08
N GLY A 239 -8.35 4.15 -22.07
CA GLY A 239 -9.21 4.12 -23.25
C GLY A 239 -8.71 5.05 -24.36
N ASN A 240 -8.24 6.26 -24.01
CA ASN A 240 -7.64 7.20 -24.97
C ASN A 240 -6.41 6.63 -25.67
N ASN A 241 -5.56 5.93 -24.91
CA ASN A 241 -4.27 5.43 -25.39
C ASN A 241 -4.33 4.04 -26.03
N LYS A 242 -5.53 3.43 -26.15
CA LYS A 242 -5.76 2.09 -26.72
C LYS A 242 -4.75 1.06 -26.18
N ILE A 243 -4.63 1.01 -24.85
CA ILE A 243 -3.68 0.12 -24.18
C ILE A 243 -3.90 -1.33 -24.65
N VAL A 244 -2.87 -1.93 -25.24
CA VAL A 244 -2.90 -3.30 -25.77
C VAL A 244 -2.71 -4.34 -24.67
N ASN A 245 -2.00 -3.99 -23.58
CA ASN A 245 -1.77 -4.86 -22.43
C ASN A 245 -2.31 -4.16 -21.17
N PRO A 246 -3.49 -4.55 -20.68
CA PRO A 246 -4.13 -3.86 -19.59
C PRO A 246 -3.33 -4.05 -18.28
N PRO A 247 -3.21 -3.01 -17.45
CA PRO A 247 -2.51 -3.13 -16.17
C PRO A 247 -3.34 -3.94 -15.18
N VAL A 248 -2.67 -4.46 -14.16
CA VAL A 248 -3.33 -4.90 -12.93
C VAL A 248 -3.54 -3.68 -12.04
N ILE A 249 -4.75 -3.50 -11.53
CA ILE A 249 -5.09 -2.37 -10.65
C ILE A 249 -5.25 -2.89 -9.23
N VAL A 250 -4.50 -2.35 -8.29
CA VAL A 250 -4.61 -2.63 -6.85
C VAL A 250 -5.35 -1.47 -6.20
N MET A 251 -6.56 -1.74 -5.70
CA MET A 251 -7.40 -0.77 -5.00
C MET A 251 -7.40 -1.10 -3.51
N GLU A 252 -6.69 -0.30 -2.72
CA GLU A 252 -6.58 -0.51 -1.27
C GLU A 252 -7.84 0.03 -0.56
N ASN A 253 -8.41 -0.70 0.40
CA ASN A 253 -9.46 -0.22 1.31
C ASN A 253 -10.81 0.10 0.68
N ILE A 254 -11.14 -0.56 -0.43
CA ILE A 254 -12.41 -0.34 -1.11
C ILE A 254 -13.55 -0.97 -0.32
N ASN A 255 -14.53 -0.14 0.06
CA ASN A 255 -15.72 -0.53 0.84
C ASN A 255 -15.46 -1.18 2.22
N ASP A 256 -14.30 -0.96 2.85
CA ASP A 256 -13.96 -1.56 4.17
C ASP A 256 -14.68 -0.90 5.37
N TYR A 257 -15.87 -0.35 5.14
CA TYR A 257 -16.72 0.20 6.19
C TYR A 257 -17.22 -0.92 7.13
N SER A 258 -16.60 -1.04 8.30
CA SER A 258 -17.17 -1.83 9.40
C SER A 258 -18.00 -0.92 10.31
N ALA A 259 -19.10 -1.41 10.87
CA ALA A 259 -19.95 -0.63 11.78
C ALA A 259 -19.20 0.10 12.93
N PRO A 260 -18.11 -0.45 13.52
CA PRO A 260 -17.30 0.28 14.50
C PRO A 260 -16.49 1.45 13.92
N SER A 261 -16.02 1.36 12.67
CA SER A 261 -15.25 2.45 12.04
C SER A 261 -16.12 3.65 11.69
N ILE A 262 -17.37 3.42 11.26
CA ILE A 262 -18.40 4.46 11.09
C ILE A 262 -18.74 5.11 12.43
N MET A 263 -18.95 4.32 13.49
CA MET A 263 -19.29 4.87 14.81
C MET A 263 -18.16 5.76 15.36
N LEU A 264 -16.90 5.31 15.25
CA LEU A 264 -15.75 6.07 15.70
C LEU A 264 -15.49 7.31 14.85
N SER A 265 -15.63 7.25 13.52
CA SER A 265 -15.49 8.44 12.66
C SER A 265 -16.57 9.49 12.97
N LEU A 266 -17.82 9.05 13.18
CA LEU A 266 -18.95 9.93 13.53
C LEU A 266 -18.84 10.55 14.94
N ILE A 267 -18.26 9.83 15.90
CA ILE A 267 -18.07 10.33 17.28
C ILE A 267 -16.93 11.37 17.37
N PHE A 268 -15.85 11.18 16.60
CA PHE A 268 -14.61 11.95 16.79
C PHE A 268 -14.31 12.98 15.70
N ASN A 269 -14.86 12.82 14.49
CA ASN A 269 -14.97 13.85 13.45
C ASN A 269 -16.45 14.01 13.10
N PRO A 270 -17.27 14.57 14.02
CA PRO A 270 -18.66 14.85 13.70
C PRO A 270 -18.69 15.74 12.45
N PRO A 271 -19.38 15.33 11.36
CA PRO A 271 -19.26 15.99 10.07
C PRO A 271 -19.63 17.46 10.22
N SER A 272 -18.61 18.33 10.17
CA SER A 272 -18.83 19.76 10.09
C SER A 272 -19.33 20.06 8.68
N LYS A 273 -20.66 20.03 8.52
CA LYS A 273 -21.42 20.36 7.30
C LYS A 273 -21.26 19.36 6.14
N LYS A 274 -22.34 18.59 5.93
CA LYS A 274 -22.93 18.14 4.65
C LYS A 274 -22.10 17.52 3.50
N GLU A 275 -20.78 17.44 3.50
CA GLU A 275 -20.04 17.07 2.26
C GLU A 275 -19.25 15.76 2.27
N ASP A 276 -19.13 15.08 3.42
CA ASP A 276 -18.53 13.74 3.50
C ASP A 276 -19.64 12.67 3.45
N GLU A 277 -20.39 12.66 2.35
CA GLU A 277 -21.26 11.53 2.03
C GLU A 277 -20.40 10.27 1.95
N THR A 278 -20.78 9.23 2.68
CA THR A 278 -20.11 7.94 2.67
C THR A 278 -20.29 7.33 1.28
N MET A 279 -19.24 7.32 0.46
CA MET A 279 -19.32 6.90 -0.93
C MET A 279 -19.10 5.39 -1.03
N TYR A 280 -20.08 4.67 -1.58
CA TYR A 280 -19.95 3.26 -1.89
C TYR A 280 -19.45 3.09 -3.31
N TYR A 281 -18.50 2.18 -3.48
CA TYR A 281 -18.02 1.81 -4.79
C TYR A 281 -18.59 0.45 -5.17
N ASN A 282 -19.49 0.39 -6.15
CA ASN A 282 -19.96 -0.89 -6.64
C ASN A 282 -18.94 -1.48 -7.61
N GLU A 283 -17.99 -2.27 -7.10
CA GLU A 283 -16.95 -2.88 -7.93
C GLU A 283 -17.52 -3.83 -8.97
N ASP A 284 -18.70 -4.43 -8.75
CA ASP A 284 -19.30 -5.42 -9.66
C ASP A 284 -19.63 -4.84 -11.04
N LEU A 285 -19.82 -3.52 -11.12
CA LEU A 285 -20.05 -2.83 -12.38
C LEU A 285 -18.81 -2.72 -13.28
N LEU A 286 -17.60 -2.97 -12.76
CA LEU A 286 -16.39 -3.02 -13.58
C LEU A 286 -16.23 -4.38 -14.29
N PRO A 287 -16.12 -4.43 -15.63
CA PRO A 287 -15.90 -5.68 -16.35
C PRO A 287 -14.45 -6.16 -16.20
N GLY A 288 -14.27 -7.38 -15.70
CA GLY A 288 -12.96 -8.00 -15.53
C GLY A 288 -12.91 -8.93 -14.32
N GLN A 289 -11.74 -9.46 -14.04
CA GLN A 289 -11.51 -10.33 -12.89
C GLN A 289 -11.16 -9.51 -11.66
N LYS A 290 -11.69 -9.91 -10.50
CA LYS A 290 -11.45 -9.25 -9.22
C LYS A 290 -11.10 -10.28 -8.18
N ILE A 291 -10.09 -9.99 -7.39
CA ILE A 291 -9.66 -10.81 -6.27
C ILE A 291 -9.65 -9.92 -5.05
N LYS A 292 -10.50 -10.27 -4.06
CA LYS A 292 -10.45 -9.63 -2.74
C LYS A 292 -9.32 -10.25 -1.93
N ILE A 293 -8.38 -9.42 -1.52
CA ILE A 293 -7.24 -9.78 -0.69
C ILE A 293 -7.47 -9.21 0.70
N PRO A 294 -7.76 -10.05 1.71
CA PRO A 294 -7.85 -9.56 3.08
C PRO A 294 -6.46 -9.17 3.57
N PHE A 295 -6.33 -8.00 4.19
CA PHE A 295 -5.12 -7.63 4.91
C PHE A 295 -5.48 -7.22 6.33
N PRO A 296 -5.23 -8.08 7.33
CA PRO A 296 -5.71 -7.85 8.70
C PRO A 296 -4.93 -6.76 9.46
N TYR A 297 -4.07 -5.99 8.77
CA TYR A 297 -3.12 -5.08 9.40
C TYR A 297 -2.98 -3.77 8.61
N GLY A 298 -3.39 -2.66 9.22
CA GLY A 298 -3.35 -1.32 8.60
C GLY A 298 -4.20 -0.27 9.32
N HIS A 299 -3.57 0.84 9.71
CA HIS A 299 -4.13 2.03 10.37
C HIS A 299 -4.69 1.87 11.78
N ARG A 300 -4.19 2.74 12.68
CA ARG A 300 -4.98 3.36 13.76
C ARG A 300 -5.07 4.84 13.43
N VAL A 301 -6.24 5.44 13.62
CA VAL A 301 -6.41 6.90 13.53
C VAL A 301 -5.35 7.60 14.39
N ASN A 302 -4.74 8.63 13.82
CA ASN A 302 -3.80 9.53 14.48
C ASN A 302 -4.50 10.22 15.67
N TYR A 303 -4.47 9.59 16.84
CA TYR A 303 -4.78 10.25 18.09
C TYR A 303 -3.51 10.89 18.61
N GLY A 304 -3.46 12.23 18.63
CA GLY A 304 -2.45 13.02 19.34
C GLY A 304 -1.04 12.44 19.28
N GLU A 305 -0.32 12.70 18.19
CA GLU A 305 1.11 12.36 18.02
C GLU A 305 1.50 10.87 18.10
N LEU A 306 0.54 9.93 18.21
CA LEU A 306 0.85 8.49 18.26
C LEU A 306 1.05 7.92 16.84
N PRO A 307 2.16 7.20 16.58
CA PRO A 307 2.41 6.60 15.27
C PRO A 307 1.45 5.44 14.96
N GLU A 308 1.07 5.31 13.69
CA GLU A 308 0.19 4.26 13.14
C GLU A 308 0.66 2.85 13.57
N THR A 309 -0.13 2.14 14.38
CA THR A 309 0.21 0.79 14.89
C THR A 309 -1.03 -0.04 15.20
N GLY A 310 -1.08 -1.34 14.85
CA GLY A 310 -2.07 -2.30 15.37
C GLY A 310 -3.14 -2.80 14.38
N ALA A 311 -4.10 -3.56 14.91
CA ALA A 311 -5.23 -4.17 14.18
C ALA A 311 -6.13 -3.13 13.50
N ALA A 312 -6.64 -3.48 12.33
CA ALA A 312 -6.95 -2.54 11.26
C ALA A 312 -8.38 -1.96 11.27
N PHE A 313 -8.49 -0.67 10.92
CA PHE A 313 -9.73 -0.05 10.40
C PHE A 313 -10.03 -0.47 8.94
N TYR A 314 -9.03 -1.05 8.29
CA TYR A 314 -8.90 -1.31 6.86
C TYR A 314 -8.63 -2.80 6.66
N GLN A 315 -9.46 -3.50 5.91
CA GLN A 315 -9.56 -4.95 6.00
C GLN A 315 -9.19 -5.66 4.71
N SER A 316 -9.15 -4.98 3.57
CA SER A 316 -9.00 -5.61 2.27
C SER A 316 -8.57 -4.67 1.14
N ALA A 317 -7.97 -5.27 0.11
CA ALA A 317 -7.75 -4.66 -1.19
C ALA A 317 -8.49 -5.48 -2.25
N ILE A 318 -8.83 -4.82 -3.35
CA ILE A 318 -9.23 -5.51 -4.57
C ILE A 318 -8.08 -5.43 -5.56
N VAL A 319 -7.63 -6.60 -6.01
CA VAL A 319 -6.80 -6.72 -7.21
C VAL A 319 -7.74 -6.92 -8.38
N TYR A 320 -7.74 -5.96 -9.30
CA TYR A 320 -8.60 -5.89 -10.46
C TYR A 320 -7.79 -6.05 -11.73
N THR A 321 -8.17 -7.01 -12.56
CA THR A 321 -7.66 -7.23 -13.91
C THR A 321 -8.77 -6.87 -14.89
N PRO A 322 -8.72 -5.68 -15.52
CA PRO A 322 -9.77 -5.21 -16.40
C PRO A 322 -9.92 -6.10 -17.63
N ASP A 323 -11.15 -6.27 -18.11
CA ASP A 323 -11.40 -6.84 -19.43
C ASP A 323 -10.80 -5.90 -20.50
N ILE A 324 -10.03 -6.46 -21.44
CA ILE A 324 -9.47 -5.70 -22.57
C ILE A 324 -10.55 -4.93 -23.35
N ASN A 325 -11.78 -5.45 -23.40
CA ASN A 325 -12.91 -4.80 -24.07
C ASN A 325 -13.33 -3.50 -23.38
N LEU A 326 -13.00 -3.30 -22.09
CA LEU A 326 -13.18 -2.01 -21.42
C LEU A 326 -12.43 -0.90 -22.16
N PHE A 327 -11.20 -1.17 -22.60
CA PHE A 327 -10.36 -0.19 -23.31
C PHE A 327 -10.68 -0.04 -24.80
N LYS A 328 -11.65 -0.82 -25.31
CA LYS A 328 -12.20 -0.63 -26.66
C LYS A 328 -13.41 0.31 -26.66
N GLN A 329 -13.96 0.63 -25.49
CA GLN A 329 -15.09 1.55 -25.35
C GLN A 329 -14.63 3.00 -25.51
N SER A 330 -15.56 3.90 -25.81
CA SER A 330 -15.24 5.32 -25.86
C SER A 330 -14.89 5.85 -24.46
N PRO A 331 -14.05 6.89 -24.33
CA PRO A 331 -13.76 7.54 -23.05
C PRO A 331 -15.02 7.99 -22.29
N SER A 332 -16.05 8.43 -23.02
CA SER A 332 -17.36 8.79 -22.46
C SER A 332 -18.12 7.61 -21.88
N ASP A 333 -18.04 6.43 -22.51
CA ASP A 333 -18.72 5.22 -22.03
C ASP A 333 -18.03 4.68 -20.77
N ILE A 334 -16.69 4.67 -20.76
CA ILE A 334 -15.90 4.31 -19.57
C ILE A 334 -16.24 5.25 -18.42
N LYS A 335 -16.30 6.57 -18.70
CA LYS A 335 -16.69 7.57 -17.71
C LYS A 335 -18.11 7.33 -17.19
N ALA A 336 -19.08 7.05 -18.05
CA ALA A 336 -20.46 6.78 -17.64
C ALA A 336 -20.58 5.51 -16.80
N LEU A 337 -19.83 4.45 -17.15
CA LEU A 337 -19.77 3.22 -16.37
C LEU A 337 -19.22 3.48 -14.95
N LEU A 338 -18.16 4.27 -14.85
CA LEU A 338 -17.54 4.63 -13.58
C LEU A 338 -18.45 5.54 -12.74
N ASP A 339 -19.10 6.52 -13.36
CA ASP A 339 -20.07 7.38 -12.69
C ASP A 339 -21.26 6.55 -12.14
N LYS A 340 -21.60 5.43 -12.79
CA LYS A 340 -22.58 4.45 -12.27
C LYS A 340 -22.02 3.55 -11.16
N ALA A 341 -20.76 3.13 -11.28
CA ALA A 341 -20.07 2.35 -10.24
C ALA A 341 -19.88 3.17 -8.94
N HIS A 342 -19.82 4.48 -9.07
CA HIS A 342 -19.67 5.42 -7.98
C HIS A 342 -20.99 6.16 -7.71
N SER A 343 -21.98 5.41 -7.22
CA SER A 343 -23.22 5.99 -6.70
C SER A 343 -23.01 6.38 -5.24
N SER A 344 -23.38 7.61 -4.86
CA SER A 344 -23.63 7.89 -3.45
C SER A 344 -24.66 6.88 -2.95
N ILE A 345 -24.40 6.29 -1.78
CA ILE A 345 -25.48 5.61 -1.06
C ILE A 345 -26.48 6.73 -0.73
N SER A 346 -27.46 6.95 -1.60
CA SER A 346 -28.77 7.31 -1.08
C SER A 346 -29.23 6.05 -0.37
N GLU A 347 -29.42 6.18 0.94
CA GLU A 347 -29.73 5.10 1.89
C GLU A 347 -30.69 4.03 1.31
N PRO A 348 -30.56 2.75 1.73
CA PRO A 348 -31.54 1.72 1.37
C PRO A 348 -32.97 2.09 1.79
#